data_AF-A0A0H4J5Q2-F1
#
_entry.id   AF-A0A0H4J5Q2-F1
#
_cell.length_a   1.000
_cell.length_b   1.000
_cell.length_c   1.000
_cell.angle_alpha   90.00
_cell.angle_beta   90.00
_cell.angle_gamma   90.00
#
_symmetry.space_group_name_H-M   'P 1'
#
loop_
_entity.id
_entity.type
_entity.pdbx_description
1 polymer ?
#
loop_
_entity_poly.entity_id
_entity_poly.type
_entity_poly.pdbx_seq_one_letter_code
_entity_poly.pdbx_strand_id
1 'polypeptide(L)'
;MWKLYADYFAARPDAETPPENSVKETLKRVGFGKVSFDDREIRFAEKGMGLSLNGIAQGYITDKVVALLKANGVPAALVDMGEIRGFDTNGRRMWNVGIRNPDDEEGVLANITMKDKAFATSGGYGTVMDKAGRLTHLFDPRTGVSTPRYKSMSVMADDAAVADALSTAFSVMDLPLIRSVAESRRLKVRLAMPDNIVD
;
A
#
# COMPACT_ATOMS: atom_id res chain seq x y z
N MET A 1 -11.55 6.58 -9.15
CA MET A 1 -10.88 7.77 -8.57
C MET A 1 -9.56 8.06 -9.28
N TRP A 2 -8.60 7.14 -9.27
CA TRP A 2 -7.33 7.24 -10.02
C TRP A 2 -7.46 7.90 -11.41
N LYS A 3 -8.31 7.33 -12.27
CA LYS A 3 -8.51 7.83 -13.64
C LYS A 3 -8.96 9.29 -13.70
N LEU A 4 -9.83 9.73 -12.78
CA LEU A 4 -10.26 11.14 -12.72
C LEU A 4 -9.05 12.05 -12.53
N TYR A 5 -8.21 11.76 -11.54
CA TYR A 5 -7.05 12.60 -11.25
C TYR A 5 -6.00 12.51 -12.36
N ALA A 6 -5.66 11.29 -12.80
CA ALA A 6 -4.66 11.08 -13.85
C ALA A 6 -5.04 11.80 -15.16
N ASP A 7 -6.28 11.63 -15.64
CA ASP A 7 -6.76 12.31 -16.86
C ASP A 7 -6.83 13.83 -16.65
N TYR A 8 -7.22 14.29 -15.46
CA TYR A 8 -7.33 15.72 -15.15
C TYR A 8 -5.96 16.40 -15.18
N PHE A 9 -4.95 15.83 -14.51
CA PHE A 9 -3.59 16.39 -14.46
C PHE A 9 -2.84 16.24 -15.78
N ALA A 10 -3.07 15.16 -16.53
CA ALA A 10 -2.52 15.03 -17.87
C ALA A 10 -3.02 16.15 -18.81
N ALA A 11 -4.29 16.55 -18.69
CA ALA A 11 -4.87 17.64 -19.48
C ALA A 11 -4.59 19.04 -18.89
N ARG A 12 -4.33 19.13 -17.59
CA ARG A 12 -4.17 20.38 -16.83
C ARG A 12 -3.01 20.25 -15.83
N PRO A 13 -1.75 20.20 -16.31
CA PRO A 13 -0.59 19.95 -15.46
C PRO A 13 -0.33 21.04 -14.41
N ASP A 14 -0.90 22.24 -14.58
CA ASP A 14 -0.80 23.37 -13.66
C ASP A 14 -2.00 23.53 -12.72
N ALA A 15 -3.03 22.68 -12.84
CA ALA A 15 -4.18 22.76 -11.95
C ALA A 15 -3.81 22.28 -10.53
N GLU A 16 -4.54 22.73 -9.52
CA GLU A 16 -4.29 22.32 -8.13
C GLU A 16 -5.04 21.06 -7.73
N THR A 17 -6.25 20.85 -8.27
CA THR A 17 -7.11 19.70 -7.94
C THR A 17 -8.25 19.57 -8.97
N PRO A 18 -8.77 18.35 -9.22
CA PRO A 18 -10.02 18.18 -9.95
C PRO A 18 -11.21 18.91 -9.27
N PRO A 19 -12.22 19.36 -10.04
CA PRO A 19 -13.42 19.99 -9.49
C PRO A 19 -14.16 19.07 -8.52
N GLU A 20 -14.68 19.62 -7.43
CA GLU A 20 -15.38 18.88 -6.38
C GLU A 20 -16.55 18.04 -6.93
N ASN A 21 -17.31 18.59 -7.89
CA ASN A 21 -18.41 17.87 -8.55
C ASN A 21 -17.91 16.62 -9.28
N SER A 22 -16.77 16.68 -9.96
CA SER A 22 -16.19 15.51 -10.65
C SER A 22 -15.76 14.43 -9.65
N VAL A 23 -15.23 14.84 -8.48
CA VAL A 23 -14.89 13.92 -7.38
C VAL A 23 -16.16 13.27 -6.82
N LYS A 24 -17.19 14.06 -6.50
CA LYS A 24 -18.50 13.57 -6.00
C LYS A 24 -19.17 12.59 -6.96
N GLU A 25 -19.20 12.90 -8.25
CA GLU A 25 -19.76 11.99 -9.26
C GLU A 25 -18.93 10.70 -9.41
N THR A 26 -17.62 10.78 -9.22
CA THR A 26 -16.76 9.59 -9.24
C THR A 26 -16.95 8.72 -8.00
N LEU A 27 -17.16 9.33 -6.82
CA LEU A 27 -17.39 8.60 -5.56
C LEU A 27 -18.64 7.71 -5.63
N LYS A 28 -19.67 8.09 -6.40
CA LYS A 28 -20.85 7.23 -6.62
C LYS A 28 -20.49 5.86 -7.20
N ARG A 29 -19.34 5.72 -7.87
CA ARG A 29 -18.85 4.48 -8.49
C ARG A 29 -17.76 3.78 -7.67
N VAL A 30 -17.40 4.32 -6.51
CA VAL A 30 -16.40 3.73 -5.61
C VAL A 30 -17.10 2.81 -4.60
N GLY A 31 -16.51 1.64 -4.33
CA GLY A 31 -16.97 0.72 -3.29
C GLY A 31 -16.86 -0.75 -3.69
N PHE A 32 -16.14 -1.54 -2.89
CA PHE A 32 -15.93 -2.97 -3.17
C PHE A 32 -17.22 -3.81 -3.08
N GLY A 33 -18.20 -3.38 -2.28
CA GLY A 33 -19.53 -4.02 -2.22
C GLY A 33 -20.34 -3.93 -3.52
N LYS A 34 -19.86 -3.18 -4.53
CA LYS A 34 -20.43 -3.09 -5.88
C LYS A 34 -19.67 -3.97 -6.89
N VAL A 35 -18.74 -4.78 -6.42
CA VAL A 35 -17.95 -5.72 -7.21
C VAL A 35 -18.38 -7.13 -6.82
N SER A 36 -18.72 -7.95 -7.80
CA SER A 36 -18.88 -9.40 -7.63
C SER A 36 -17.88 -10.12 -8.52
N PHE A 37 -17.39 -11.27 -8.08
CA PHE A 37 -16.40 -12.04 -8.83
C PHE A 37 -16.50 -13.53 -8.52
N ASP A 38 -16.11 -14.33 -9.50
CA ASP A 38 -15.93 -15.78 -9.40
C ASP A 38 -14.61 -16.19 -10.10
N ASP A 39 -14.42 -17.48 -10.36
CA ASP A 39 -13.24 -18.03 -11.02
C ASP A 39 -13.15 -17.67 -12.53
N ARG A 40 -14.22 -17.11 -13.11
CA ARG A 40 -14.32 -16.82 -14.54
C ARG A 40 -14.35 -15.33 -14.85
N GLU A 41 -15.01 -14.54 -14.01
CA GLU A 41 -15.21 -13.12 -14.29
C GLU A 41 -15.33 -12.22 -13.07
N ILE A 42 -15.08 -10.94 -13.31
CA ILE A 42 -15.33 -9.83 -12.37
C ILE A 42 -16.44 -8.97 -12.98
N ARG A 43 -17.49 -8.69 -12.21
CA ARG A 43 -18.61 -7.85 -12.62
C ARG A 43 -18.69 -6.59 -11.76
N PHE A 44 -19.06 -5.49 -12.41
CA PHE A 44 -19.30 -4.21 -11.77
C PHE A 44 -20.79 -3.90 -11.76
N ALA A 45 -21.32 -3.51 -10.59
CA ALA A 45 -22.74 -3.14 -10.47
C ALA A 45 -23.08 -1.81 -11.16
N GLU A 46 -22.08 -0.95 -11.38
CA GLU A 46 -22.27 0.39 -11.95
C GLU A 46 -21.39 0.61 -13.20
N LYS A 47 -21.94 1.26 -14.22
CA LYS A 47 -21.18 1.61 -15.43
C LYS A 47 -20.08 2.63 -15.10
N GLY A 48 -18.87 2.38 -15.61
CA GLY A 48 -17.72 3.25 -15.42
C GLY A 48 -16.97 3.04 -14.10
N MET A 49 -17.29 1.98 -13.37
CA MET A 49 -16.38 1.45 -12.35
C MET A 49 -15.08 0.95 -13.00
N GLY A 50 -14.04 0.89 -12.19
CA GLY A 50 -12.78 0.26 -12.54
C GLY A 50 -12.12 -0.28 -11.28
N LEU A 51 -11.31 -1.32 -11.46
CA LEU A 51 -10.50 -1.94 -10.42
C LEU A 51 -9.03 -1.89 -10.84
N SER A 52 -8.15 -1.76 -9.87
CA SER A 52 -6.72 -1.96 -10.04
C SER A 52 -6.22 -2.85 -8.90
N LEU A 53 -5.13 -3.58 -9.15
CA LEU A 53 -4.45 -4.40 -8.15
C LEU A 53 -3.17 -3.72 -7.62
N ASN A 54 -2.96 -2.43 -7.91
CA ASN A 54 -1.70 -1.74 -7.58
C ASN A 54 -1.36 -1.72 -6.08
N GLY A 55 -2.35 -1.83 -5.18
CA GLY A 55 -2.12 -1.87 -3.72
C GLY A 55 -2.15 -3.28 -3.11
N ILE A 56 -1.88 -4.33 -3.90
CA ILE A 56 -1.83 -5.72 -3.40
C ILE A 56 -1.01 -6.65 -4.32
N ALA A 57 -0.91 -6.34 -5.61
CA ALA A 57 -0.34 -7.24 -6.61
C ALA A 57 1.14 -7.50 -6.38
N GLN A 58 1.92 -6.48 -6.00
CA GLN A 58 3.35 -6.66 -5.84
C GLN A 58 3.65 -7.53 -4.62
N GLY A 59 2.93 -7.34 -3.50
CA GLY A 59 2.98 -8.27 -2.37
C GLY A 59 2.61 -9.70 -2.76
N TYR A 60 1.54 -9.89 -3.55
CA TYR A 60 1.16 -11.21 -4.06
C TYR A 60 2.25 -11.85 -4.95
N ILE A 61 2.87 -11.06 -5.83
CA ILE A 61 3.97 -11.52 -6.69
C ILE A 61 5.15 -11.97 -5.84
N THR A 62 5.55 -11.17 -4.84
CA THR A 62 6.59 -11.52 -3.87
C THR A 62 6.30 -12.85 -3.19
N ASP A 63 5.06 -13.09 -2.77
CA ASP A 63 4.67 -14.36 -2.17
C ASP A 63 4.77 -15.56 -3.14
N LYS A 64 4.43 -15.35 -4.41
CA LYS A 64 4.59 -16.38 -5.45
C LYS A 64 6.04 -16.69 -5.75
N VAL A 65 6.92 -15.69 -5.76
CA VAL A 65 8.36 -15.88 -5.90
C VAL A 65 8.91 -16.69 -4.71
N VAL A 66 8.51 -16.34 -3.48
CA VAL A 66 8.89 -17.13 -2.28
C VAL A 66 8.43 -18.58 -2.39
N ALA A 67 7.19 -18.81 -2.82
CA ALA A 67 6.67 -20.17 -3.00
C ALA A 67 7.46 -20.96 -4.06
N LEU A 68 7.79 -20.32 -5.19
CA LEU A 68 8.59 -20.92 -6.26
C LEU A 68 10.00 -21.29 -5.78
N LEU A 69 10.67 -20.39 -5.03
CA LEU A 69 11.99 -20.64 -4.48
C LEU A 69 11.97 -21.82 -3.49
N LYS A 70 10.99 -21.87 -2.58
CA LYS A 70 10.79 -23.00 -1.65
C LYS A 70 10.57 -24.31 -2.40
N ALA A 71 9.71 -24.32 -3.41
CA ALA A 71 9.42 -25.50 -4.22
C ALA A 71 10.65 -26.03 -4.99
N ASN A 72 11.60 -25.15 -5.32
CA ASN A 72 12.87 -25.50 -5.97
C ASN A 72 14.01 -25.76 -4.97
N GLY A 73 13.71 -25.97 -3.69
CA GLY A 73 14.69 -26.40 -2.70
C GLY A 73 15.61 -25.30 -2.16
N VAL A 74 15.31 -24.02 -2.42
CA VAL A 74 16.06 -22.91 -1.80
C VAL A 74 15.77 -22.90 -0.30
N PRO A 75 16.77 -23.05 0.58
CA PRO A 75 16.53 -23.23 2.02
C PRO A 75 16.16 -21.92 2.71
N ALA A 76 16.73 -20.79 2.28
CA ALA A 76 16.43 -19.48 2.85
C ALA A 76 16.71 -18.39 1.83
N ALA A 77 15.81 -17.40 1.73
CA ALA A 77 16.01 -16.22 0.90
C ALA A 77 15.25 -15.01 1.46
N LEU A 78 15.72 -13.82 1.07
CA LEU A 78 15.02 -12.55 1.22
C LEU A 78 14.63 -12.10 -0.18
N VAL A 79 13.33 -12.03 -0.44
CA VAL A 79 12.80 -11.51 -1.71
C VAL A 79 12.38 -10.06 -1.48
N ASP A 80 12.82 -9.17 -2.35
CA ASP A 80 12.48 -7.74 -2.32
C ASP A 80 12.08 -7.30 -3.74
N MET A 81 10.82 -6.88 -3.89
CA MET A 81 10.27 -6.30 -5.11
C MET A 81 9.56 -4.98 -4.84
N GLY A 82 9.97 -4.26 -3.77
CA GLY A 82 9.22 -3.17 -3.15
C GLY A 82 8.52 -3.62 -1.86
N GLU A 83 8.05 -4.86 -1.87
CA GLU A 83 7.48 -5.57 -0.73
C GLU A 83 8.41 -6.74 -0.41
N ILE A 84 8.83 -6.79 0.85
CA ILE A 84 9.93 -7.65 1.28
C ILE A 84 9.35 -8.88 1.96
N ARG A 85 9.85 -10.06 1.64
CA ARG A 85 9.55 -11.29 2.36
C ARG A 85 10.77 -12.16 2.57
N GLY A 86 11.08 -12.41 3.83
CA GLY A 86 12.14 -13.32 4.23
C GLY A 86 11.59 -14.69 4.62
N PHE A 87 12.29 -15.75 4.23
CA PHE A 87 11.97 -17.11 4.71
C PHE A 87 13.23 -17.93 5.00
N ASP A 88 13.08 -18.92 5.87
CA ASP A 88 14.03 -20.01 6.09
C ASP A 88 13.26 -21.29 6.41
N THR A 89 13.44 -22.34 5.60
CA THR A 89 12.77 -23.64 5.80
C THR A 89 13.20 -24.34 7.09
N ASN A 90 14.35 -23.97 7.66
CA ASN A 90 14.80 -24.43 8.98
C ASN A 90 14.36 -23.50 10.11
N GLY A 91 13.77 -22.34 9.80
CA GLY A 91 13.33 -21.35 10.78
C GLY A 91 14.45 -20.85 11.71
N ARG A 92 15.68 -20.70 11.22
CA ARG A 92 16.82 -20.20 12.03
C ARG A 92 17.19 -18.77 11.67
N ARG A 93 17.11 -18.41 10.39
CA ARG A 93 17.54 -17.10 9.89
C ARG A 93 16.53 -16.02 10.27
N MET A 94 17.07 -14.96 10.85
CA MET A 94 16.40 -13.67 10.97
C MET A 94 16.97 -12.73 9.91
N TRP A 95 16.13 -11.83 9.42
CA TRP A 95 16.47 -10.81 8.44
C TRP A 95 16.34 -9.44 9.10
N ASN A 96 17.31 -8.56 8.85
CA ASN A 96 17.24 -7.17 9.25
C ASN A 96 16.90 -6.33 8.02
N VAL A 97 15.83 -5.56 8.12
CA VAL A 97 15.31 -4.72 7.03
C VAL A 97 15.21 -3.29 7.55
N GLY A 98 15.73 -2.33 6.79
CA GLY A 98 15.59 -0.91 7.08
C GLY A 98 14.26 -0.37 6.59
N ILE A 99 13.61 0.46 7.40
CA ILE A 99 12.54 1.36 6.96
C ILE A 99 13.22 2.61 6.41
N ARG A 100 12.96 2.95 5.14
CA ARG A 100 13.46 4.19 4.54
C ARG A 100 12.92 5.40 5.30
N ASN A 101 13.76 6.41 5.51
CA ASN A 101 13.33 7.71 5.99
C ASN A 101 12.59 8.46 4.85
N PRO A 102 11.32 8.85 5.02
CA PRO A 102 10.62 9.60 3.97
C PRO A 102 11.20 11.00 3.70
N ASP A 103 12.00 11.55 4.62
CA ASP A 103 12.64 12.86 4.47
C ASP A 103 14.10 12.78 3.97
N ASP A 104 14.65 11.57 3.87
CA ASP A 104 16.03 11.32 3.45
C ASP A 104 16.10 9.99 2.70
N GLU A 105 16.25 10.05 1.37
CA GLU A 105 16.23 8.86 0.51
C GLU A 105 17.34 7.85 0.83
N GLU A 106 18.46 8.31 1.38
CA GLU A 106 19.59 7.46 1.81
C GLU A 106 19.47 7.04 3.30
N GLY A 107 18.56 7.68 4.03
CA GLY A 107 18.36 7.50 5.46
C GLY A 107 17.53 6.27 5.82
N VAL A 108 17.88 5.66 6.95
CA VAL A 108 17.08 4.60 7.59
C VAL A 108 16.39 5.18 8.82
N LEU A 109 15.06 5.20 8.81
CA LEU A 109 14.24 5.65 9.94
C LEU A 109 14.30 4.65 11.10
N ALA A 110 14.25 3.35 10.80
CA ALA A 110 14.31 2.29 11.78
C ALA A 110 14.80 0.98 11.15
N ASN A 111 15.41 0.11 11.95
CA ASN A 111 15.69 -1.26 11.55
C ASN A 111 14.68 -2.20 12.18
N ILE A 112 14.19 -3.16 11.39
CA ILE A 112 13.29 -4.18 11.85
C ILE A 112 13.90 -5.56 11.64
N THR A 113 13.92 -6.36 12.70
CA THR A 113 14.25 -7.77 12.63
C THR A 113 12.98 -8.60 12.38
N MET A 114 13.04 -9.47 11.40
CA MET A 114 11.92 -10.32 10.99
C MET A 114 12.35 -11.77 10.76
N LYS A 115 11.44 -12.71 10.97
CA LYS A 115 11.67 -14.15 10.83
C LYS A 115 10.43 -14.80 10.21
N ASP A 116 10.56 -15.32 9.00
CA ASP A 116 9.44 -15.90 8.23
C ASP A 116 8.23 -14.93 8.16
N LYS A 117 8.51 -13.65 7.89
CA LYS A 117 7.52 -12.57 7.78
C LYS A 117 7.76 -11.77 6.52
N ALA A 118 6.76 -10.97 6.19
CA ALA A 118 6.85 -9.94 5.17
C ALA A 118 6.73 -8.53 5.76
N PHE A 119 7.19 -7.56 4.99
CA PHE A 119 7.22 -6.15 5.33
C PHE A 119 6.96 -5.32 4.06
N ALA A 120 6.01 -4.40 4.11
CA ALA A 120 5.71 -3.48 3.01
C ALA A 120 5.57 -2.06 3.53
N THR A 121 5.92 -1.08 2.69
CA THR A 121 5.81 0.34 3.02
C THR A 121 5.08 1.09 1.92
N SER A 122 4.03 1.81 2.30
CA SER A 122 3.29 2.73 1.44
C SER A 122 3.62 4.17 1.80
N GLY A 123 3.80 5.02 0.79
CA GLY A 123 4.05 6.44 0.97
C GLY A 123 3.74 7.24 -0.30
N GLY A 124 3.23 8.46 -0.12
CA GLY A 124 2.77 9.29 -1.23
C GLY A 124 3.86 9.66 -2.25
N TYR A 125 5.12 9.70 -1.81
CA TYR A 125 6.29 10.02 -2.62
C TYR A 125 6.49 9.07 -3.82
N GLY A 126 5.94 7.86 -3.79
CA GLY A 126 6.07 6.90 -4.90
C GLY A 126 5.36 7.34 -6.19
N THR A 127 4.31 8.16 -6.09
CA THR A 127 3.65 8.76 -7.26
C THR A 127 2.87 9.99 -6.84
N VAL A 128 3.31 11.14 -7.37
CA VAL A 128 2.71 12.47 -7.20
C VAL A 128 2.01 12.89 -8.49
N MET A 129 0.85 13.53 -8.37
CA MET A 129 0.01 13.94 -9.50
C MET A 129 0.05 15.45 -9.77
N ASP A 130 0.17 16.28 -8.73
CA ASP A 130 0.23 17.73 -8.85
C ASP A 130 1.66 18.26 -8.71
N LYS A 131 1.92 19.47 -9.23
CA LYS A 131 3.26 20.08 -9.13
C LYS A 131 3.69 20.38 -7.69
N ALA A 132 2.74 20.56 -6.78
CA ALA A 132 3.02 20.90 -5.39
C ALA A 132 3.35 19.69 -4.51
N GLY A 133 3.31 18.45 -5.02
CA GLY A 133 3.65 17.28 -4.23
C GLY A 133 2.56 16.79 -3.27
N ARG A 134 1.35 17.36 -3.34
CA ARG A 134 0.30 17.20 -2.32
C ARG A 134 -0.69 16.08 -2.64
N LEU A 135 -0.92 15.81 -3.92
CA LEU A 135 -1.90 14.84 -4.41
C LEU A 135 -1.15 13.63 -4.96
N THR A 136 -1.51 12.46 -4.46
CA THR A 136 -0.73 11.24 -4.69
C THR A 136 -1.61 10.11 -5.20
N HIS A 137 -1.02 8.93 -5.38
CA HIS A 137 -1.73 7.71 -5.71
C HIS A 137 -2.56 7.10 -4.57
N LEU A 138 -2.40 7.58 -3.33
CA LEU A 138 -3.09 7.06 -2.16
C LEU A 138 -4.42 7.82 -1.96
N PHE A 139 -5.53 7.19 -2.35
CA PHE A 139 -6.87 7.78 -2.25
C PHE A 139 -7.65 7.24 -1.05
N ASP A 140 -8.26 8.14 -0.27
CA ASP A 140 -9.31 7.75 0.67
C ASP A 140 -10.59 7.46 -0.12
N PRO A 141 -11.07 6.20 -0.17
CA PRO A 141 -12.23 5.82 -0.97
C PRO A 141 -13.54 6.42 -0.44
N ARG A 142 -13.57 6.96 0.78
CA ARG A 142 -14.76 7.56 1.41
C ARG A 142 -14.95 9.01 0.95
N THR A 143 -13.86 9.73 0.72
CA THR A 143 -13.87 11.18 0.46
C THR A 143 -13.28 11.56 -0.89
N GLY A 144 -12.51 10.67 -1.52
CA GLY A 144 -11.80 10.95 -2.78
C GLY A 144 -10.56 11.82 -2.62
N VAL A 145 -10.19 12.17 -1.38
CA VAL A 145 -8.96 12.90 -1.05
C VAL A 145 -7.75 12.01 -1.36
N SER A 146 -6.73 12.58 -2.02
CA SER A 146 -5.50 11.87 -2.40
C SER A 146 -4.24 12.35 -1.67
N THR A 147 -4.40 13.22 -0.69
CA THR A 147 -3.33 13.62 0.23
C THR A 147 -3.18 12.53 1.30
N PRO A 148 -1.99 11.90 1.42
CA PRO A 148 -1.74 10.90 2.44
C PRO A 148 -1.90 11.48 3.86
N ARG A 149 -2.43 10.69 4.79
CA ARG A 149 -2.46 11.07 6.22
C ARG A 149 -1.09 10.99 6.90
N TYR A 150 -0.23 10.10 6.38
CA TYR A 150 1.08 9.78 6.93
C TYR A 150 2.12 9.89 5.81
N LYS A 151 3.36 10.29 6.14
CA LYS A 151 4.47 10.34 5.18
C LYS A 151 4.85 8.94 4.70
N SER A 152 4.90 8.00 5.64
CA SER A 152 5.11 6.58 5.37
C SER A 152 4.27 5.73 6.31
N MET A 153 3.81 4.59 5.79
CA MET A 153 3.05 3.58 6.51
C MET A 153 3.67 2.22 6.22
N SER A 154 4.21 1.57 7.24
CA SER A 154 4.92 0.32 7.15
C SER A 154 4.23 -0.77 7.95
N VAL A 155 3.98 -1.93 7.33
CA VAL A 155 3.26 -3.04 7.95
C VAL A 155 4.08 -4.32 7.85
N MET A 156 4.23 -5.03 8.96
CA MET A 156 4.73 -6.40 9.02
C MET A 156 3.58 -7.39 9.18
N ALA A 157 3.55 -8.41 8.32
CA ALA A 157 2.57 -9.50 8.31
C ALA A 157 3.24 -10.86 8.02
N ASP A 158 2.44 -11.93 7.95
CA ASP A 158 2.92 -13.28 7.62
C ASP A 158 3.29 -13.45 6.13
N ASP A 159 2.61 -12.70 5.27
CA ASP A 159 2.75 -12.72 3.82
C ASP A 159 2.78 -11.30 3.25
N ALA A 160 3.42 -11.16 2.10
CA ALA A 160 3.68 -9.86 1.50
C ALA A 160 2.41 -9.22 0.93
N ALA A 161 1.47 -10.02 0.42
CA ALA A 161 0.18 -9.52 -0.06
C ALA A 161 -0.62 -8.80 1.04
N VAL A 162 -0.68 -9.37 2.25
CA VAL A 162 -1.35 -8.74 3.40
C VAL A 162 -0.60 -7.49 3.87
N ALA A 163 0.73 -7.55 3.94
CA ALA A 163 1.53 -6.38 4.30
C ALA A 163 1.31 -5.21 3.32
N ASP A 164 1.35 -5.48 2.02
CA ASP A 164 1.11 -4.54 0.92
C ASP A 164 -0.27 -3.89 1.04
N ALA A 165 -1.32 -4.73 1.05
CA ALA A 165 -2.71 -4.28 1.14
C ALA A 165 -2.99 -3.44 2.37
N LEU A 166 -2.46 -3.84 3.53
CA LEU A 166 -2.70 -3.12 4.77
C LEU A 166 -1.86 -1.86 4.89
N SER A 167 -0.64 -1.82 4.34
CA SER A 167 0.14 -0.58 4.29
C SER A 167 -0.59 0.50 3.46
N THR A 168 -1.18 0.10 2.34
CA THR A 168 -1.99 0.97 1.48
C THR A 168 -3.27 1.41 2.21
N ALA A 169 -4.03 0.47 2.80
CA ALA A 169 -5.28 0.81 3.50
C ALA A 169 -5.05 1.69 4.73
N PHE A 170 -4.04 1.37 5.55
CA PHE A 170 -3.71 2.13 6.75
C PHE A 170 -3.24 3.54 6.43
N SER A 171 -2.64 3.78 5.25
CA SER A 171 -2.19 5.12 4.85
C SER A 171 -3.30 6.20 4.81
N VAL A 172 -4.57 5.77 4.75
CA VAL A 172 -5.76 6.65 4.70
C VAL A 172 -6.70 6.47 5.89
N MET A 173 -6.41 5.54 6.80
CA MET A 173 -7.20 5.29 8.02
C MET A 173 -6.75 6.16 9.18
N ASP A 174 -7.59 6.33 10.20
CA ASP A 174 -7.21 6.98 11.45
C ASP A 174 -6.50 6.00 12.40
N LEU A 175 -5.74 6.54 13.35
CA LEU A 175 -4.95 5.74 14.29
C LEU A 175 -5.79 4.75 15.13
N PRO A 176 -6.98 5.10 15.66
CA PRO A 176 -7.81 4.16 16.41
C PRO A 176 -8.20 2.92 15.58
N LEU A 177 -8.59 3.12 14.32
CA LEU A 177 -8.97 2.00 13.46
C LEU A 177 -7.74 1.17 13.04
N ILE A 178 -6.60 1.81 12.77
CA ILE A 178 -5.33 1.11 12.49
C ILE A 178 -4.96 0.20 13.68
N ARG A 179 -4.98 0.73 14.92
CA ARG A 179 -4.66 -0.05 16.13
C ARG A 179 -5.59 -1.24 16.30
N SER A 180 -6.90 -1.04 16.14
CA SER A 180 -7.89 -2.12 16.22
C SER A 180 -7.63 -3.25 15.20
N VAL A 181 -7.35 -2.90 13.94
CA VAL A 181 -7.03 -3.91 12.92
C VAL A 181 -5.68 -4.56 13.18
N ALA A 182 -4.68 -3.80 13.61
CA ALA A 182 -3.35 -4.31 13.92
C ALA A 182 -3.38 -5.32 15.09
N GLU A 183 -4.09 -5.02 16.17
CA GLU A 183 -4.25 -5.91 17.32
C GLU A 183 -4.99 -7.20 16.94
N SER A 184 -6.14 -7.07 16.25
CA SER A 184 -6.95 -8.23 15.86
C SER A 184 -6.22 -9.19 14.91
N ARG A 185 -5.26 -8.68 14.13
CA ARG A 185 -4.44 -9.46 13.18
C ARG A 185 -3.00 -9.68 13.64
N ARG A 186 -2.63 -9.26 14.86
CA ARG A 186 -1.27 -9.35 15.43
C ARG A 186 -0.18 -8.79 14.51
N LEU A 187 -0.47 -7.66 13.87
CA LEU A 187 0.43 -6.98 12.96
C LEU A 187 1.38 -6.06 13.74
N LYS A 188 2.58 -5.84 13.20
CA LYS A 188 3.42 -4.73 13.66
C LYS A 188 3.31 -3.62 12.62
N VAL A 189 2.99 -2.41 13.09
CA VAL A 189 2.85 -1.23 12.25
C VAL A 189 3.88 -0.20 12.70
N ARG A 190 4.46 0.51 11.74
CA ARG A 190 5.30 1.69 11.96
C ARG A 190 4.83 2.77 11.01
N LEU A 191 4.72 3.99 11.48
CA LEU A 191 4.31 5.12 10.65
C LEU A 191 5.14 6.35 10.92
N ALA A 192 5.31 7.19 9.91
CA ALA A 192 5.87 8.52 10.05
C ALA A 192 4.76 9.56 9.84
N MET A 193 4.49 10.34 10.87
CA MET A 193 3.55 11.46 10.80
C MET A 193 4.11 12.60 9.94
N PRO A 194 3.27 13.50 9.40
CA PRO A 194 3.71 14.70 8.69
C PRO A 194 4.68 15.60 9.47
N ASP A 195 4.64 15.56 10.81
CA ASP A 195 5.51 16.29 11.73
C ASP A 195 6.70 15.47 12.27
N ASN A 196 7.01 14.33 11.66
CA ASN A 196 8.11 13.41 12.00
C ASN A 196 7.98 12.67 13.32
N ILE A 197 6.78 12.62 13.91
CA ILE A 197 6.49 11.70 15.02
C ILE A 197 6.40 10.27 14.47
N VAL A 198 7.15 9.34 15.08
CA VAL A 198 7.13 7.91 14.79
C VAL A 198 6.38 7.18 15.91
N ASP A 199 5.35 6.40 15.56
CA ASP A 199 4.64 5.46 16.45
C ASP A 199 4.96 4.00 16.00
#